data_AF-A0A453GQJ8-F1
#
_entry.id   AF-A0A453GQJ8-F1
#
_cell.length_a   1.000
_cell.length_b   1.000
_cell.length_c   1.000
_cell.angle_alpha   90.00
_cell.angle_beta   90.00
_cell.angle_gamma   90.00
#
_symmetry.space_group_name_H-M   'P 1'
#
loop_
_entity.id
_entity.type
_entity.pdbx_description
1 polymer ?
#
loop_
_entity_poly.entity_id
_entity_poly.type
_entity_poly.pdbx_seq_one_letter_code
_entity_poly.pdbx_strand_id
1 'polypeptide(L)'
;IPMYNEREVYKLSIGAACALEWPSDRVVIQVLDDSTDPAVKDLVEIECQRWKGKGVNIKYEVRGNRKGYKAGALKEGLKHDYVQECEFIAMFDADFQPESDFLLRTVPFLVHNPDIALVQTRWKFGQSSCTLFVVQQQTHFSENICISFYCLLCSQLG
;
A
#
# COMPACT_ATOMS: atom_id res chain seq x y z
N ILE A 1 -1.41 -2.88 -1.34
CA ILE A 1 -0.51 -3.33 -2.42
C ILE A 1 -1.37 -3.78 -3.60
N PRO A 2 -1.67 -2.90 -4.57
CA PRO A 2 -2.32 -3.31 -5.81
C PRO A 2 -1.40 -4.23 -6.61
N MET A 3 -1.90 -5.41 -6.95
CA MET A 3 -1.26 -6.43 -7.77
C MET A 3 -2.08 -6.67 -9.04
N TYR A 4 -1.38 -7.05 -10.09
CA TYR A 4 -1.87 -7.60 -11.33
C TYR A 4 -0.98 -8.81 -11.63
N ASN A 5 -0.47 -8.97 -12.85
CA ASN A 5 0.27 -10.16 -13.25
C ASN A 5 1.77 -10.14 -12.88
N GLU A 6 2.18 -9.51 -11.77
CA GLU A 6 3.59 -9.37 -11.37
C GLU A 6 4.18 -10.65 -10.73
N ARG A 7 4.39 -11.68 -11.56
CA ARG A 7 4.89 -12.99 -11.13
C ARG A 7 6.27 -12.98 -10.48
N GLU A 8 7.15 -12.08 -10.90
CA GLU A 8 8.56 -12.08 -10.49
C GLU A 8 8.76 -11.35 -9.15
N VAL A 9 7.89 -10.39 -8.82
CA VAL A 9 8.10 -9.45 -7.71
C VAL A 9 7.06 -9.55 -6.60
N TYR A 10 5.92 -10.23 -6.79
CA TYR A 10 4.86 -10.32 -5.77
C TYR A 10 5.40 -10.76 -4.41
N LYS A 11 6.28 -11.78 -4.39
CA LYS A 11 6.83 -12.34 -3.16
C LYS A 11 7.73 -11.36 -2.42
N LEU A 12 8.52 -10.59 -3.17
CA LEU A 12 9.41 -9.59 -2.59
C LEU A 12 8.62 -8.40 -2.05
N SER A 13 7.63 -7.90 -2.80
CA SER A 13 6.80 -6.77 -2.39
C SER A 13 5.92 -7.10 -1.19
N ILE A 14 5.21 -8.24 -1.21
CA ILE A 14 4.40 -8.70 -0.06
C ILE A 14 5.31 -8.95 1.14
N GLY A 15 6.46 -9.59 0.93
CA GLY A 15 7.43 -9.85 2.00
C GLY A 15 7.95 -8.58 2.65
N ALA A 16 8.31 -7.57 1.86
CA ALA A 16 8.78 -6.27 2.36
C ALA A 16 7.69 -5.54 3.13
N ALA A 17 6.45 -5.51 2.64
CA ALA A 17 5.32 -4.91 3.34
C ALA A 17 5.00 -5.64 4.67
N CYS A 18 5.08 -6.97 4.69
CA CYS A 18 4.89 -7.76 5.91
C CYS A 18 6.05 -7.62 6.92
N ALA A 19 7.20 -7.12 6.49
CA ALA A 19 8.39 -6.90 7.31
C ALA A 19 8.50 -5.46 7.84
N LEU A 20 7.50 -4.61 7.61
CA LEU A 20 7.45 -3.26 8.16
C LEU A 20 7.45 -3.30 9.69
N GLU A 21 8.30 -2.46 10.28
CA GLU A 21 8.40 -2.29 11.72
C GLU A 21 7.25 -1.40 12.20
N TRP A 22 6.19 -2.05 12.68
CA TRP A 22 5.04 -1.42 13.30
C TRP A 22 4.38 -2.39 14.29
N PRO A 23 3.70 -1.92 15.35
CA PRO A 23 2.93 -2.80 16.22
C PRO A 23 1.96 -3.67 15.42
N SER A 24 2.02 -4.99 15.61
CA SER A 24 1.30 -5.98 14.78
C SER A 24 -0.22 -5.90 14.93
N ASP A 25 -0.70 -5.38 16.04
CA ASP A 25 -2.09 -5.07 16.33
C ASP A 25 -2.58 -3.76 15.69
N ARG A 26 -1.67 -2.97 15.13
CA ARG A 26 -1.95 -1.64 14.54
C ARG A 26 -1.58 -1.53 13.06
N VAL A 27 -1.33 -2.66 12.41
CA VAL A 27 -1.05 -2.71 10.96
C VAL A 27 -1.94 -3.76 10.30
N VAL A 28 -2.49 -3.40 9.15
CA VAL A 28 -3.18 -4.32 8.24
C VAL A 28 -2.50 -4.25 6.89
N ILE A 29 -2.03 -5.39 6.38
CA ILE A 29 -1.47 -5.48 5.04
C ILE A 29 -2.59 -5.89 4.09
N GLN A 30 -2.98 -5.02 3.16
CA GLN A 30 -3.99 -5.35 2.14
C GLN A 30 -3.34 -5.56 0.79
N VAL A 31 -3.51 -6.76 0.22
CA VAL A 31 -3.14 -7.08 -1.16
C VAL A 31 -4.42 -7.02 -2.00
N LEU A 32 -4.42 -6.14 -3.00
CA LEU A 32 -5.55 -5.90 -3.90
C LEU A 32 -5.20 -6.51 -5.26
N ASP A 33 -5.66 -7.72 -5.53
CA ASP A 33 -5.22 -8.50 -6.69
C ASP A 33 -6.25 -8.46 -7.83
N ASP A 34 -5.83 -7.82 -8.92
CA ASP A 34 -6.57 -7.70 -10.18
C ASP A 34 -6.07 -8.67 -11.27
N SER A 35 -5.20 -9.62 -10.92
CA SER A 35 -4.61 -10.58 -11.86
C SER A 35 -5.66 -11.23 -12.74
N THR A 36 -5.35 -11.30 -14.03
CA THR A 36 -6.13 -12.09 -15.00
C THR A 36 -5.52 -13.46 -15.25
N ASP A 37 -4.24 -13.65 -14.92
CA ASP A 37 -3.58 -14.94 -15.00
C ASP A 37 -3.89 -15.76 -13.74
N PRO A 38 -4.63 -16.89 -13.84
CA PRO A 38 -4.97 -17.72 -12.69
C PRO A 38 -3.74 -18.25 -11.96
N ALA A 39 -2.65 -18.55 -12.68
CA ALA A 39 -1.44 -19.07 -12.06
C ALA A 39 -0.74 -18.02 -11.20
N VAL A 40 -0.76 -16.74 -11.62
CA VAL A 40 -0.23 -15.64 -10.80
C VAL A 40 -1.12 -15.40 -9.59
N LYS A 41 -2.44 -15.42 -9.78
CA LYS A 41 -3.41 -15.26 -8.71
C LYS A 41 -3.23 -16.29 -7.59
N ASP A 42 -3.09 -17.56 -7.96
CA ASP A 42 -2.84 -18.65 -7.01
C ASP A 42 -1.53 -18.44 -6.24
N LEU A 43 -0.46 -17.99 -6.91
CA LEU A 43 0.82 -17.69 -6.28
C LEU A 43 0.72 -16.56 -5.24
N VAL A 44 0.01 -15.49 -5.59
CA VAL A 44 -0.20 -14.34 -4.69
C VAL A 44 -1.02 -14.76 -3.47
N GLU A 45 -2.12 -15.50 -3.69
CA GLU A 45 -2.96 -16.01 -2.61
C GLU A 45 -2.17 -16.92 -1.65
N ILE A 46 -1.37 -17.86 -2.19
CA ILE A 46 -0.54 -18.77 -1.39
C ILE A 46 0.46 -17.99 -0.52
N GLU A 47 1.12 -16.97 -1.06
CA GLU A 47 2.05 -16.16 -0.27
C GLU A 47 1.32 -15.36 0.82
N CYS A 48 0.13 -14.83 0.54
CA CYS A 48 -0.70 -14.17 1.55
C CYS A 48 -1.09 -15.14 2.67
N GLN A 49 -1.52 -16.37 2.35
CA GLN A 49 -1.83 -17.39 3.34
C GLN A 49 -0.59 -17.78 4.17
N ARG A 50 0.60 -17.83 3.54
CA ARG A 50 1.86 -18.10 4.23
C ARG A 50 2.16 -17.04 5.30
N TRP A 51 1.98 -15.76 4.99
CA TRP A 51 2.18 -14.68 5.95
C TRP A 51 1.10 -14.63 7.03
N LYS A 52 -0.16 -14.90 6.66
CA LYS A 52 -1.25 -15.05 7.61
C LYS A 52 -0.96 -16.17 8.63
N GLY A 53 -0.42 -17.30 8.17
CA GLY A 53 0.00 -18.42 9.02
C GLY A 53 1.15 -18.08 9.99
N LYS A 54 1.90 -17.01 9.75
CA LYS A 54 2.92 -16.47 10.66
C LYS A 54 2.35 -15.46 11.67
N GLY A 55 1.04 -15.22 11.65
CA GLY A 55 0.37 -14.25 12.52
C GLY A 55 0.37 -12.81 11.99
N VAL A 56 0.76 -12.57 10.72
CA VAL A 56 0.63 -11.23 10.11
C VAL A 56 -0.83 -10.97 9.76
N ASN A 57 -1.33 -9.78 10.10
CA ASN A 57 -2.66 -9.34 9.72
C ASN A 57 -2.68 -8.92 8.24
N ILE A 58 -2.69 -9.91 7.35
CA ILE A 58 -2.76 -9.73 5.89
C ILE A 58 -4.13 -10.10 5.35
N LYS A 59 -4.65 -9.29 4.42
CA LYS A 59 -5.91 -9.45 3.71
C LYS A 59 -5.63 -9.55 2.22
N TYR A 60 -6.14 -10.60 1.60
CA TYR A 60 -6.06 -10.83 0.17
C TYR A 60 -7.44 -10.58 -0.41
N GLU A 61 -7.56 -9.55 -1.24
CA GLU A 61 -8.83 -9.08 -1.78
C GLU A 61 -8.78 -9.09 -3.30
N VAL A 62 -9.83 -9.63 -3.92
CA VAL A 62 -9.97 -9.74 -5.38
C VAL A 62 -11.29 -9.11 -5.77
N ARG A 63 -11.30 -8.29 -6.81
CA ARG A 63 -12.54 -7.73 -7.37
C ARG A 63 -12.97 -8.43 -8.66
N GLY A 64 -14.28 -8.48 -8.88
CA GLY A 64 -14.87 -9.05 -10.10
C GLY A 64 -14.87 -8.13 -11.32
N ASN A 65 -14.54 -6.83 -11.17
CA ASN A 65 -14.48 -5.89 -12.29
C ASN A 65 -13.27 -4.95 -12.19
N ARG A 66 -12.64 -4.63 -13.32
CA ARG A 66 -11.43 -3.79 -13.40
C ARG A 66 -11.69 -2.31 -13.70
N LYS A 67 -12.89 -1.79 -13.42
CA LYS A 67 -13.18 -0.36 -13.67
C LYS A 67 -12.21 0.50 -12.84
N GLY A 68 -11.61 1.50 -13.49
CA GLY A 68 -10.69 2.44 -12.84
C GLY A 68 -9.28 1.90 -12.56
N TYR A 69 -8.92 0.70 -13.04
CA TYR A 69 -7.57 0.11 -12.87
C TYR A 69 -7.08 0.23 -11.41
N LYS A 70 -5.86 0.73 -11.19
CA LYS A 70 -5.26 0.89 -9.87
C LYS A 70 -6.06 1.81 -8.95
N ALA A 71 -6.55 2.95 -9.45
CA ALA A 71 -7.38 3.87 -8.67
C ALA A 71 -8.70 3.20 -8.24
N GLY A 72 -9.29 2.39 -9.12
CA GLY A 72 -10.46 1.60 -8.80
C GLY A 72 -10.19 0.52 -7.76
N ALA A 73 -9.07 -0.19 -7.86
CA ALA A 73 -8.69 -1.22 -6.88
C ALA A 73 -8.54 -0.60 -5.48
N LEU A 74 -7.88 0.55 -5.40
CA LEU A 74 -7.73 1.30 -4.15
C LEU A 74 -9.07 1.76 -3.61
N LYS A 75 -9.92 2.37 -4.44
CA LYS A 75 -11.26 2.83 -4.03
C LYS A 75 -12.11 1.70 -3.46
N GLU A 76 -12.08 0.51 -4.06
CA GLU A 76 -12.77 -0.66 -3.49
C GLU A 76 -12.08 -1.14 -2.20
N GLY A 77 -10.75 -1.17 -2.17
CA GLY A 77 -9.96 -1.51 -0.99
C GLY A 77 -10.30 -0.67 0.24
N LEU A 78 -10.59 0.62 0.06
CA LEU A 78 -11.00 1.54 1.13
C LEU A 78 -12.37 1.22 1.73
N LYS A 79 -13.25 0.49 1.01
CA LYS A 79 -14.61 0.21 1.48
C LYS A 79 -14.69 -0.92 2.50
N HIS A 80 -13.62 -1.70 2.66
CA HIS A 80 -13.63 -2.80 3.61
C HIS A 80 -13.67 -2.28 5.05
N ASP A 81 -14.50 -2.89 5.89
CA ASP A 81 -14.76 -2.44 7.27
C ASP A 81 -13.46 -2.28 8.09
N TYR A 82 -12.52 -3.21 7.94
CA TYR A 82 -11.25 -3.16 8.66
C TYR A 82 -10.34 -1.99 8.25
N VAL A 83 -10.58 -1.35 7.10
CA VAL A 83 -9.85 -0.15 6.67
C VAL A 83 -10.43 1.11 7.30
N GLN A 84 -11.71 1.10 7.67
CA GLN A 84 -12.36 2.24 8.34
C GLN A 84 -11.78 2.50 9.74
N GLU A 85 -11.17 1.49 10.35
CA GLU A 85 -10.44 1.60 11.62
C GLU A 85 -9.00 2.14 11.45
N CYS A 86 -8.51 2.25 10.21
CA CYS A 86 -7.17 2.75 9.92
C CYS A 86 -7.16 4.28 9.75
N GLU A 87 -6.31 4.97 10.52
CA GLU A 87 -6.12 6.41 10.40
C GLU A 87 -5.27 6.81 9.18
N PHE A 88 -4.29 5.96 8.84
CA PHE A 88 -3.31 6.21 7.80
C PHE A 88 -3.29 5.07 6.79
N ILE A 89 -3.01 5.41 5.53
CA ILE A 89 -2.91 4.43 4.45
C ILE A 89 -1.59 4.61 3.72
N ALA A 90 -0.73 3.60 3.80
CA ALA A 90 0.47 3.52 2.99
C ALA A 90 0.21 2.66 1.74
N MET A 91 0.43 3.25 0.56
CA MET A 91 0.24 2.56 -0.72
C MET A 91 1.57 2.23 -1.37
N PHE A 92 1.81 0.94 -1.64
CA PHE A 92 3.02 0.46 -2.32
C PHE A 92 2.70 -0.24 -3.64
N ASP A 93 3.47 0.07 -4.68
CA ASP A 93 3.40 -0.62 -5.98
C ASP A 93 3.92 -2.07 -5.87
N ALA A 94 3.47 -2.92 -6.80
CA ALA A 94 3.76 -4.35 -6.82
C ALA A 94 5.26 -4.70 -6.94
N ASP A 95 6.06 -3.80 -7.50
CA ASP A 95 7.50 -3.94 -7.66
C ASP A 95 8.31 -3.23 -6.56
N PHE A 96 7.63 -2.55 -5.63
CA PHE A 96 8.27 -1.81 -4.57
C PHE A 96 8.49 -2.64 -3.31
N GLN A 97 9.66 -2.42 -2.71
CA GLN A 97 10.09 -3.05 -1.46
C GLN A 97 10.41 -1.93 -0.47
N PRO A 98 9.47 -1.54 0.41
CA PRO A 98 9.77 -0.54 1.43
C PRO A 98 10.87 -1.07 2.38
N GLU A 99 11.73 -0.17 2.84
CA GLU A 99 12.62 -0.44 3.98
C GLU A 99 11.76 -0.67 5.24
N SER A 100 12.19 -1.52 6.17
CA SER A 100 11.38 -1.94 7.32
C SER A 100 10.94 -0.76 8.19
N ASP A 101 11.79 0.26 8.32
CA ASP A 101 11.57 1.49 9.08
C ASP A 101 10.70 2.53 8.35
N PHE A 102 10.13 2.22 7.19
CA PHE A 102 9.40 3.18 6.36
C PHE A 102 8.27 3.90 7.12
N LEU A 103 7.44 3.16 7.87
CA LEU A 103 6.34 3.75 8.63
C LEU A 103 6.85 4.61 9.79
N LEU A 104 7.90 4.17 10.48
CA LEU A 104 8.55 4.92 11.55
C LEU A 104 9.10 6.26 11.06
N ARG A 105 9.57 6.34 9.81
CA ARG A 105 10.08 7.58 9.21
C ARG A 105 8.99 8.48 8.62
N THR A 106 7.84 7.95 8.23
CA THR A 106 6.82 8.70 7.48
C THR A 106 5.64 9.12 8.33
N VAL A 107 5.12 8.25 9.20
CA VAL A 107 3.95 8.51 10.04
C VAL A 107 4.13 9.70 11.00
N PRO A 108 5.31 9.94 11.63
CA PRO A 108 5.48 11.09 12.52
C PRO A 108 5.21 12.44 11.86
N PHE A 109 5.45 12.59 10.55
CA PHE A 109 5.16 13.84 9.84
C PHE A 109 3.66 14.13 9.79
N LEU A 110 2.84 13.10 9.67
CA LEU A 110 1.37 13.22 9.67
C LEU A 110 0.83 13.45 11.09
N VAL A 111 1.38 12.75 12.08
CA VAL A 111 0.94 12.87 13.48
C VAL A 111 1.30 14.24 14.08
N HIS A 112 2.47 14.78 13.76
CA HIS A 112 2.93 16.05 14.33
C HIS A 112 2.39 17.29 13.63
N ASN A 113 1.80 17.14 12.43
CA ASN A 113 1.25 18.26 11.70
C ASN A 113 -0.09 17.88 11.03
N PRO A 114 -1.23 18.26 11.62
CA PRO A 114 -2.55 17.92 11.09
C PRO A 114 -2.86 18.59 9.74
N ASP A 115 -2.09 19.60 9.33
CA ASP A 115 -2.25 20.25 8.02
C ASP A 115 -1.61 19.45 6.87
N ILE A 116 -0.88 18.37 7.17
CA ILE A 116 -0.27 17.50 6.16
C ILE A 116 -1.22 16.34 5.84
N ALA A 117 -1.76 16.35 4.62
CA ALA A 117 -2.60 15.27 4.11
C ALA A 117 -1.82 14.12 3.45
N LEU A 118 -0.54 14.35 3.14
CA LEU A 118 0.27 13.46 2.33
C LEU A 118 1.75 13.54 2.67
N VAL A 119 2.37 12.37 2.81
CA VAL A 119 3.82 12.21 2.80
C VAL A 119 4.22 11.42 1.57
N GLN A 120 5.11 11.99 0.76
CA GLN A 120 5.64 11.37 -0.45
C GLN A 120 7.12 11.04 -0.28
N THR A 121 7.48 9.81 -0.61
CA THR A 121 8.87 9.34 -0.55
C THR A 121 9.45 9.19 -1.94
N ARG A 122 10.74 9.51 -2.11
CA ARG A 122 11.40 9.35 -3.41
C ARG A 122 11.71 7.87 -3.71
N TRP A 123 11.48 7.48 -4.95
CA TRP A 123 11.95 6.22 -5.52
C TRP A 123 13.42 6.31 -5.95
N LYS A 124 14.25 5.37 -5.49
CA LYS A 124 15.61 5.15 -6.01
C LYS A 124 15.75 3.69 -6.43
N PHE A 125 16.18 3.46 -7.66
CA PHE A 125 16.61 2.16 -8.12
C PHE A 125 18.05 1.90 -7.64
N GLY A 126 18.27 0.80 -6.94
CA GLY A 126 19.58 0.44 -6.40
C GLY A 126 19.78 0.90 -4.95
N GLN A 127 20.60 0.14 -4.22
CA GLN A 127 20.81 0.24 -2.78
C GLN A 127 21.06 1.68 -2.30
N SER A 128 20.28 2.04 -1.28
CA SER A 128 20.59 3.00 -0.21
C SER A 128 19.93 4.39 -0.30
N SER A 129 19.10 4.63 0.71
CA SER A 129 18.54 5.89 1.21
C SER A 129 17.31 6.45 0.48
N CYS A 130 16.15 6.20 1.10
CA CYS A 130 14.93 6.96 0.87
C CYS A 130 15.15 8.41 1.33
N THR A 131 15.02 9.37 0.41
CA THR A 131 15.00 10.81 0.75
C THR A 131 13.54 11.24 0.83
N LEU A 132 13.14 11.78 1.98
CA LEU A 132 11.78 12.21 2.24
C LEU A 132 11.53 13.61 1.67
N PHE A 133 10.43 13.80 0.94
CA PHE A 133 9.97 15.12 0.52
C PHE A 133 8.51 15.28 0.96
N VAL A 134 8.28 16.20 1.90
CA VAL A 134 6.91 16.56 2.30
C VAL A 134 6.37 17.52 1.25
N VAL A 135 5.41 17.07 0.46
CA VAL A 135 4.66 17.94 -0.45
C VAL A 135 3.38 18.36 0.27
N GLN A 136 3.32 19.62 0.71
CA GLN A 136 2.04 20.26 1.04
C GLN A 136 1.39 20.68 -0.29
N GLN A 137 0.50 19.84 -0.83
CA GLN A 137 -0.44 20.27 -1.85
C GLN A 137 -1.86 19.89 -1.44
N GLN A 138 -2.74 20.89 -1.50
CA GLN A 138 -4.18 20.74 -1.38
C GLN A 138 -4.69 20.35 -2.78
N THR A 139 -4.83 19.06 -3.07
CA THR A 139 -5.14 18.61 -4.44
C THR A 139 -6.53 18.01 -4.57
N HIS A 140 -7.38 18.74 -5.30
CA HIS A 140 -8.45 18.16 -6.11
C HIS A 140 -7.84 17.19 -7.13
N PHE A 141 -8.35 15.96 -7.19
CA PHE A 141 -7.93 14.97 -8.19
C PHE A 141 -8.52 15.31 -9.56
N SER A 142 -7.69 15.77 -10.50
CA SER A 142 -7.99 15.82 -11.92
C SER A 142 -6.91 15.11 -12.75
N GLU A 143 -7.32 14.60 -13.89
CA GLU A 143 -6.70 13.58 -14.73
C GLU A 143 -5.25 13.87 -15.15
N ASN A 144 -4.43 12.79 -15.18
CA ASN A 144 -2.98 12.69 -15.46
C ASN A 144 -2.06 12.73 -14.23
N ILE A 145 -1.94 11.59 -13.53
CA ILE A 145 -1.00 11.40 -12.41
C ILE A 145 -0.01 10.29 -12.75
N CYS A 146 1.28 10.67 -12.79
CA CYS A 146 2.40 9.75 -12.70
C CYS A 146 2.45 9.21 -11.26
N ILE A 147 2.15 7.93 -11.07
CA ILE A 147 1.88 7.33 -9.75
C ILE A 147 3.21 7.03 -9.05
N SER A 148 3.53 7.78 -8.00
CA SER A 148 4.67 7.49 -7.11
C SER A 148 4.26 7.77 -5.67
N PHE A 149 3.87 6.69 -4.98
CA PHE A 149 3.62 6.50 -3.54
C PHE A 149 2.93 7.65 -2.80
N TYR A 150 1.70 7.38 -2.36
CA TYR A 150 0.97 8.25 -1.45
C TYR A 150 0.82 7.54 -0.09
N CYS A 151 1.30 8.16 0.99
CA CYS A 151 0.71 7.92 2.30
C CYS A 151 -0.51 8.85 2.41
N LEU A 152 -1.70 8.35 2.06
CA LEU A 152 -2.93 9.13 2.06
C LEU A 152 -3.56 9.06 3.46
N LEU A 153 -3.89 10.24 4.00
CA LEU A 153 -4.70 10.38 5.20
C LEU A 153 -6.14 9.94 4.88
N CYS A 154 -6.73 9.04 5.67
CA CYS A 154 -8.11 8.57 5.47
C CYS A 154 -9.13 9.31 6.38
N SER A 155 -8.83 10.50 6.88
CA SER A 155 -9.72 11.23 7.78
C SER A 155 -10.52 12.38 7.15
N GLN A 156 -10.53 12.55 5.81
CA GLN A 156 -11.29 13.62 5.13
C GLN A 156 -12.16 13.19 3.93
N LEU A 157 -12.49 11.90 3.78
CA LEU A 157 -13.42 11.44 2.71
C LEU A 157 -14.88 11.26 3.18
N GLY A 158 -15.28 11.98 4.23
CA GLY A 158 -16.68 12.10 4.67
C GLY A 158 -17.43 13.19 3.92
#